data_AF-A0A074J2P5-F1
#
_entry.id   AF-A0A074J2P5-F1
#
_cell.length_a   1.000
_cell.length_b   1.000
_cell.length_c   1.000
_cell.angle_alpha   90.00
_cell.angle_beta   90.00
_cell.angle_gamma   90.00
#
_symmetry.space_group_name_H-M   'P 1'
#
loop_
_entity.id
_entity.type
_entity.pdbx_description
1 polymer ?
#
loop_
_entity_poly.entity_id
_entity_poly.type
_entity_poly.pdbx_seq_one_letter_code
_entity_poly.pdbx_strand_id
1 'polypeptide(L)'
;MILGYIVIGVFAGLSAFVVALLKGYSFFSAVGLYMLVGSTGTLGAALVFFAVDSVMRRIRRQRTTSSSAPHKADALPAGPSEWMPGAATSGAIRILVVDDDPFIRDIVPTIAQNVGFADITVAASAEDALDIVAASPSPFDCLLLDIQMPGMDGIELCARIRSFAAYKDAPILMLTGMRDIESLGSAYKAGATDFVTKPFEIAAFENRLKSVHKHCTLRRNERLAAIADGIPRQNKTGKVGLFDTLVHGALPNLIDHQSLHNYLRQMPASATTQARVTAFKIDQLDLIYQKSSSAQFLALLSEIAESTAKIFASNGFLIAYFGNGIFVTVTNQPRDIGAVEFEMETGRLLNNRLAALAADLKIAFHVVVGASVQPPARATNRAETTIQQALGTVEARFSSPSRAALRLLG
;
A
#
# COMPACT_ATOMS: atom_id res chain seq x y z
N MET A 1 8.10 -23.07 4.53
CA MET A 1 9.54 -23.38 4.33
C MET A 1 10.12 -24.32 5.38
N ILE A 2 10.09 -24.01 6.68
CA ILE A 2 10.68 -24.89 7.73
C ILE A 2 10.09 -26.30 7.70
N LEU A 3 8.77 -26.41 7.49
CA LEU A 3 8.07 -27.70 7.41
C LEU A 3 8.57 -28.58 6.24
N GLY A 4 8.90 -27.99 5.09
CA GLY A 4 9.38 -28.74 3.93
C GLY A 4 10.77 -29.36 4.15
N TYR A 5 11.67 -28.63 4.82
CA TYR A 5 12.99 -29.16 5.17
C TYR A 5 12.90 -30.29 6.19
N ILE A 6 12.00 -30.19 7.18
CA ILE A 6 11.73 -31.26 8.13
C ILE A 6 11.24 -32.51 7.40
N VAL A 7 10.33 -32.37 6.44
CA VAL A 7 9.82 -33.50 5.64
C VAL A 7 10.96 -34.19 4.87
N ILE A 8 11.81 -33.43 4.18
CA ILE A 8 12.93 -34.00 3.40
C ILE A 8 13.94 -34.73 4.31
N GLY A 9 14.29 -34.15 5.46
CA GLY A 9 15.18 -34.79 6.43
C GLY A 9 14.60 -36.07 7.02
N VAL A 10 13.29 -36.08 7.32
CA VAL A 10 12.59 -37.28 7.82
C VAL A 10 12.62 -38.40 6.78
N PHE A 11 12.32 -38.11 5.51
CA PHE A 11 12.36 -39.13 4.44
C PHE A 11 13.78 -39.66 4.16
N ALA A 12 14.79 -38.80 4.15
CA ALA A 12 16.18 -39.21 3.95
C ALA A 12 16.68 -40.07 5.13
N GLY A 13 16.38 -39.66 6.36
CA GLY A 13 16.69 -40.43 7.56
C GLY A 13 15.99 -41.79 7.56
N LEU A 14 14.69 -41.82 7.24
CA LEU A 14 13.89 -43.05 7.20
C LEU A 14 14.44 -44.04 6.17
N SER A 15 14.87 -43.55 5.01
CA SER A 15 15.48 -44.38 3.96
C SER A 15 16.80 -44.98 4.43
N ALA A 16 17.66 -44.21 5.09
CA ALA A 16 18.92 -44.71 5.65
C ALA A 16 18.70 -45.73 6.79
N PHE A 17 17.68 -45.51 7.62
CA PHE A 17 17.27 -46.43 8.68
C PHE A 17 16.87 -47.80 8.13
N VAL A 18 16.00 -47.81 7.11
CA VAL A 18 15.53 -49.04 6.47
C VAL A 18 16.68 -49.80 5.81
N VAL A 19 17.57 -49.09 5.10
CA VAL A 19 18.75 -49.71 4.45
C VAL A 19 19.71 -50.31 5.49
N ALA A 20 19.90 -49.66 6.65
CA ALA A 20 20.73 -50.20 7.72
C ALA A 20 20.15 -51.51 8.29
N LEU A 21 18.85 -51.56 8.55
CA LEU A 21 18.22 -52.80 9.02
C LEU A 21 18.33 -53.94 8.00
N LEU A 22 18.13 -53.64 6.70
CA LEU A 22 18.27 -54.63 5.63
C LEU A 22 19.69 -55.18 5.48
N LYS A 23 20.71 -54.42 5.87
CA LYS A 23 22.12 -54.87 5.87
C LYS A 23 22.54 -55.57 7.18
N GLY A 24 21.61 -55.83 8.09
CA GLY A 24 21.88 -56.56 9.33
C GLY A 24 22.53 -55.73 10.43
N TYR A 25 22.48 -54.39 10.34
CA TYR A 25 22.95 -53.53 11.42
C TYR A 25 22.02 -53.60 12.64
N SER A 26 22.57 -53.38 13.83
CA SER A 26 21.77 -53.37 15.06
C SER A 26 20.81 -52.19 15.06
N PHE A 27 19.65 -52.35 15.72
CA PHE A 27 18.63 -51.30 15.80
C PHE A 27 19.19 -49.95 16.25
N PHE A 28 20.05 -49.94 17.27
CA PHE A 28 20.67 -48.72 17.79
C PHE A 28 21.59 -48.04 16.76
N SER A 29 22.33 -48.81 15.97
CA SER A 29 23.15 -48.26 14.89
C SER A 29 22.32 -47.71 13.73
N ALA A 30 21.18 -48.33 13.41
CA ALA A 30 20.23 -47.81 12.43
C ALA A 30 19.60 -46.48 12.90
N VAL A 31 19.19 -46.38 14.17
CA VAL A 31 18.66 -45.13 14.76
C VAL A 31 19.72 -44.02 14.75
N GLY A 32 20.98 -44.35 15.04
CA GLY A 32 22.09 -43.40 14.93
C GLY A 32 22.24 -42.85 13.51
N LEU A 33 22.13 -43.71 12.50
CA LEU A 33 22.21 -43.32 11.09
C LEU A 33 21.01 -42.47 10.65
N TYR A 34 19.80 -42.77 11.14
CA TYR A 34 18.61 -41.95 10.93
C TYR A 34 18.83 -40.50 11.39
N MET A 35 19.33 -40.33 12.62
CA MET A 35 19.55 -38.99 13.18
C MET A 35 20.66 -38.22 12.46
N LEU A 36 21.72 -38.92 12.04
CA LEU A 36 22.83 -38.32 11.30
C LEU A 36 22.42 -37.90 9.88
N VAL A 37 21.74 -38.78 9.14
CA VAL A 37 21.31 -38.50 7.75
C VAL A 37 20.13 -37.52 7.72
N GLY A 38 19.22 -37.63 8.68
CA GLY A 38 18.06 -36.73 8.76
C GLY A 38 18.45 -35.28 9.09
N SER A 39 19.42 -35.08 10.00
CA SER A 39 19.93 -33.74 10.34
C SER A 39 20.82 -33.14 9.23
N THR A 40 21.60 -33.96 8.54
CA THR A 40 22.38 -33.49 7.37
C THR A 40 21.50 -33.18 6.17
N GLY A 41 20.39 -33.91 5.98
CA GLY A 41 19.39 -33.61 4.94
C GLY A 41 18.69 -32.26 5.15
N THR A 42 18.34 -31.92 6.39
CA THR A 42 17.71 -30.62 6.69
C THR A 42 18.69 -29.45 6.57
N LEU A 43 19.93 -29.61 7.06
CA LEU A 43 20.98 -28.59 6.97
C LEU A 43 21.50 -28.41 5.53
N GLY A 44 21.66 -29.50 4.77
CA GLY A 44 22.14 -29.47 3.39
C GLY A 44 21.15 -28.79 2.44
N ALA A 45 19.85 -29.08 2.57
CA ALA A 45 18.82 -28.41 1.77
C ALA A 45 18.73 -26.91 2.08
N ALA A 46 18.91 -26.51 3.35
CA ALA A 46 18.99 -25.10 3.73
C ALA A 46 20.25 -24.42 3.13
N LEU A 47 21.40 -25.10 3.12
CA LEU A 47 22.65 -24.55 2.59
C LEU A 47 22.61 -24.38 1.06
N VAL A 48 22.04 -25.36 0.34
CA VAL A 48 21.82 -25.27 -1.12
C VAL A 48 20.85 -24.13 -1.45
N PHE A 49 19.78 -23.97 -0.67
CA PHE A 49 18.86 -22.83 -0.82
C PHE A 49 19.59 -21.50 -0.60
N PHE A 50 20.40 -21.37 0.46
CA PHE A 50 21.20 -20.16 0.72
C PHE A 50 22.25 -19.89 -0.36
N ALA A 51 22.83 -20.93 -0.96
CA ALA A 51 23.78 -20.81 -2.05
C ALA A 51 23.09 -20.37 -3.35
N VAL A 52 21.96 -20.98 -3.71
CA VAL A 52 21.15 -20.60 -4.89
C VAL A 52 20.61 -19.18 -4.72
N ASP A 53 20.12 -18.83 -3.54
CA ASP A 53 19.61 -17.49 -3.24
C ASP A 53 20.73 -16.43 -3.21
N SER A 54 21.92 -16.75 -2.69
CA SER A 54 23.09 -15.86 -2.79
C SER A 54 23.57 -15.66 -4.23
N VAL A 55 23.54 -16.71 -5.06
CA VAL A 55 23.92 -16.65 -6.47
C VAL A 55 22.88 -15.85 -7.27
N MET A 56 21.58 -16.07 -7.02
CA MET A 56 20.50 -15.28 -7.60
C MET A 56 20.59 -13.80 -7.21
N ARG A 57 20.90 -13.49 -5.93
CA ARG A 57 21.13 -12.12 -5.46
C ARG A 57 22.37 -11.47 -6.09
N ARG A 58 23.42 -12.24 -6.42
CA ARG A 58 24.61 -11.75 -7.15
C ARG A 58 24.34 -11.53 -8.64
N ILE A 59 23.57 -12.41 -9.29
CA ILE A 59 23.15 -12.24 -10.69
C ILE A 59 22.21 -11.02 -10.82
N ARG A 60 21.34 -10.77 -9.84
CA ARG A 60 20.47 -9.58 -9.79
C ARG A 60 21.24 -8.28 -9.52
N ARG A 61 22.40 -8.34 -8.85
CA ARG A 61 23.31 -7.19 -8.66
C ARG A 61 24.24 -6.92 -9.85
N GLN A 62 24.49 -7.90 -10.72
CA GLN A 62 25.33 -7.71 -11.91
C GLN A 62 24.56 -7.21 -13.14
N ARG A 63 23.22 -7.19 -13.11
CA ARG A 63 22.39 -6.64 -14.19
C ARG A 63 22.13 -5.12 -14.09
N THR A 64 22.67 -4.44 -13.08
CA THR A 64 22.58 -2.98 -12.92
C THR A 64 23.93 -2.29 -13.13
N THR A 65 24.70 -2.66 -14.15
CA THR A 65 25.76 -1.80 -14.73
C THR A 65 26.00 -2.12 -16.20
N SER A 66 25.07 -1.73 -17.08
CA SER A 66 25.44 -1.43 -18.47
C SER A 66 24.53 -0.34 -19.02
N SER A 67 25.10 0.86 -19.07
CA SER A 67 24.63 2.01 -19.84
C SER A 67 24.55 1.69 -21.34
N SER A 68 23.43 2.02 -22.00
CA SER A 68 23.44 2.69 -23.31
C SER A 68 22.04 3.07 -23.82
N ALA A 69 21.84 4.38 -24.04
CA ALA A 69 20.91 5.06 -24.96
C ALA A 69 19.38 4.99 -24.72
N PRO A 70 18.64 6.07 -25.06
CA PRO A 70 17.22 6.20 -24.74
C PRO A 70 16.39 5.25 -25.59
N HIS A 71 15.79 4.24 -24.97
CA HIS A 71 14.74 3.46 -25.62
C HIS A 71 13.52 4.36 -25.78
N LYS A 72 13.07 4.49 -27.03
CA LYS A 72 11.77 5.07 -27.39
C LYS A 72 10.74 4.59 -26.39
N ALA A 73 9.93 5.52 -25.89
CA ALA A 73 8.72 5.20 -25.16
C ALA A 73 7.91 4.22 -26.00
N ASP A 74 7.94 2.94 -25.63
CA ASP A 74 6.93 1.98 -26.04
C ASP A 74 5.62 2.53 -25.48
N ALA A 75 4.78 3.02 -26.38
CA ALA A 75 3.48 3.52 -26.05
C ALA A 75 2.75 2.41 -25.28
N LEU A 76 2.33 2.74 -24.05
CA LEU A 76 1.39 1.92 -23.31
C LEU A 76 0.24 1.53 -24.25
N PRO A 77 -0.19 0.26 -24.27
CA PRO A 77 -1.38 -0.11 -25.03
C PRO A 77 -2.52 0.81 -24.59
N ALA A 78 -3.32 1.26 -25.56
CA ALA A 78 -4.45 2.16 -25.30
C ALA A 78 -5.27 1.57 -24.14
N GLY A 79 -5.25 2.26 -23.00
CA GLY A 79 -5.94 1.81 -21.79
C GLY A 79 -7.44 1.64 -22.06
N PRO A 80 -8.15 0.87 -21.22
CA PRO A 80 -9.56 0.59 -21.45
C PRO A 80 -10.33 1.89 -21.65
N SER A 81 -11.09 1.96 -22.74
CA SER A 81 -11.85 3.16 -23.12
C SER A 81 -12.73 3.60 -21.96
N GLU A 82 -12.76 4.91 -21.73
CA GLU A 82 -13.71 5.55 -20.83
C GLU A 82 -15.10 4.95 -21.07
N TRP A 83 -15.66 4.35 -20.02
CA TRP A 83 -16.92 3.59 -20.01
C TRP A 83 -17.84 3.89 -21.19
N MET A 84 -18.01 2.91 -22.07
CA MET A 84 -19.07 2.95 -23.07
C MET A 84 -20.36 2.47 -22.41
N PRO A 85 -21.42 3.30 -22.34
CA PRO A 85 -22.72 2.87 -21.84
C PRO A 85 -23.29 1.85 -22.84
N GLY A 86 -23.10 0.56 -22.56
CA GLY A 86 -23.58 -0.55 -23.39
C GLY A 86 -22.96 -1.91 -23.09
N ALA A 87 -21.78 -1.98 -22.48
CA ALA A 87 -21.07 -3.25 -22.23
C ALA A 87 -20.85 -3.51 -20.73
N ALA A 88 -21.90 -3.95 -20.03
CA ALA A 88 -21.89 -4.85 -18.85
C ALA A 88 -23.29 -4.84 -18.19
N THR A 89 -24.15 -5.72 -18.68
CA THR A 89 -25.52 -5.94 -18.17
C THR A 89 -25.59 -6.95 -17.01
N SER A 90 -24.47 -7.46 -16.50
CA SER A 90 -24.51 -8.23 -15.25
C SER A 90 -24.51 -7.26 -14.06
N GLY A 91 -25.44 -7.46 -13.11
CA GLY A 91 -25.46 -6.73 -11.84
C GLY A 91 -24.33 -7.15 -10.89
N ALA A 92 -23.44 -8.05 -11.32
CA ALA A 92 -22.39 -8.63 -10.50
C ALA A 92 -21.18 -7.69 -10.40
N ILE A 93 -20.58 -7.64 -9.21
CA ILE A 93 -19.32 -6.94 -8.95
C ILE A 93 -18.16 -7.77 -9.55
N ARG A 94 -17.35 -7.15 -10.40
CA ARG A 94 -16.27 -7.79 -11.14
C ARG A 94 -14.95 -7.79 -10.39
N ILE A 95 -14.48 -9.00 -10.15
CA ILE A 95 -13.26 -9.51 -9.53
C ILE A 95 -12.00 -9.65 -10.38
N LEU A 96 -10.85 -9.00 -10.15
CA LEU A 96 -9.59 -9.53 -10.72
C LEU A 96 -8.68 -10.06 -9.59
N VAL A 97 -8.29 -11.33 -9.67
CA VAL A 97 -7.37 -11.99 -8.74
C VAL A 97 -6.07 -12.32 -9.46
N VAL A 98 -4.94 -11.83 -8.97
CA VAL A 98 -3.63 -12.01 -9.60
C VAL A 98 -2.70 -12.69 -8.60
N ASP A 99 -2.24 -13.89 -8.94
CA ASP A 99 -1.33 -14.67 -8.10
C ASP A 99 -0.56 -15.68 -8.97
N ASP A 100 0.75 -15.85 -8.74
CA ASP A 100 1.55 -16.83 -9.47
C ASP A 100 1.35 -18.27 -8.95
N ASP A 101 0.89 -18.42 -7.70
CA ASP A 101 0.59 -19.72 -7.10
C ASP A 101 -0.77 -20.25 -7.57
N PRO A 102 -0.83 -21.39 -8.31
CA PRO A 102 -2.09 -22.00 -8.74
C PRO A 102 -3.03 -22.34 -7.58
N PHE A 103 -2.50 -22.73 -6.41
CA PHE A 103 -3.33 -23.03 -5.25
C PHE A 103 -4.06 -21.78 -4.73
N ILE A 104 -3.38 -20.63 -4.76
CA ILE A 104 -3.98 -19.37 -4.36
C ILE A 104 -5.04 -18.93 -5.38
N ARG A 105 -4.77 -19.13 -6.68
CA ARG A 105 -5.76 -18.89 -7.75
C ARG A 105 -7.00 -19.78 -7.66
N ASP A 106 -6.94 -20.94 -7.00
CA ASP A 106 -8.10 -21.79 -6.77
C ASP A 106 -8.88 -21.41 -5.50
N ILE A 107 -8.16 -21.14 -4.40
CA ILE A 107 -8.79 -20.89 -3.09
C ILE A 107 -9.40 -19.48 -2.99
N VAL A 108 -8.75 -18.45 -3.54
CA VAL A 108 -9.20 -17.05 -3.41
C VAL A 108 -10.56 -16.83 -4.09
N PRO A 109 -10.80 -17.31 -5.33
CA PRO A 109 -12.13 -17.25 -5.93
C PRO A 109 -13.19 -17.95 -5.11
N THR A 110 -12.88 -19.12 -4.52
CA THR A 110 -13.80 -19.85 -3.65
C THR A 110 -14.24 -19.01 -2.44
N ILE A 111 -13.28 -18.35 -1.77
CA ILE A 111 -13.58 -17.47 -0.63
C ILE A 111 -14.38 -16.24 -1.08
N ALA A 112 -14.03 -15.64 -2.22
CA ALA A 112 -14.73 -14.48 -2.76
C ALA A 112 -16.17 -14.80 -3.19
N GLN A 113 -16.42 -15.98 -3.77
CA GLN A 113 -17.76 -16.46 -4.09
C GLN A 113 -18.64 -16.58 -2.86
N ASN A 114 -18.11 -17.10 -1.74
CA ASN A 114 -18.83 -17.18 -0.46
C ASN A 114 -19.29 -15.81 0.07
N VAL A 115 -18.61 -14.74 -0.36
CA VAL A 115 -18.91 -13.35 0.02
C VAL A 115 -19.88 -12.66 -0.96
N GLY A 116 -20.19 -13.28 -2.10
CA GLY A 116 -21.13 -12.76 -3.10
C GLY A 116 -20.49 -12.17 -4.35
N PHE A 117 -19.18 -12.38 -4.57
CA PHE A 117 -18.57 -12.06 -5.86
C PHE A 117 -18.92 -13.14 -6.89
N ALA A 118 -19.71 -12.76 -7.89
CA ALA A 118 -20.20 -13.71 -8.91
C ALA A 118 -19.42 -13.65 -10.24
N ASP A 119 -18.68 -12.57 -10.49
CA ASP A 119 -17.83 -12.41 -11.68
C ASP A 119 -16.38 -12.30 -11.22
N ILE A 120 -15.62 -13.39 -11.33
CA ILE A 120 -14.23 -13.49 -10.87
C ILE A 120 -13.36 -13.90 -12.05
N THR A 121 -12.39 -13.05 -12.38
CA THR A 121 -11.33 -13.34 -13.34
C THR A 121 -10.03 -13.57 -12.58
N VAL A 122 -9.23 -14.54 -13.03
CA VAL A 122 -7.93 -14.87 -12.45
C VAL A 122 -6.82 -14.61 -13.47
N ALA A 123 -5.66 -14.16 -13.00
CA ALA A 123 -4.45 -13.97 -13.80
C ALA A 123 -3.26 -14.65 -13.10
N ALA A 124 -2.36 -15.25 -13.89
CA ALA A 124 -1.22 -16.01 -13.38
C ALA A 124 0.06 -15.19 -13.20
N SER A 125 0.07 -13.95 -13.69
CA SER A 125 1.21 -13.03 -13.59
C SER A 125 0.75 -11.58 -13.71
N ALA A 126 1.65 -10.64 -13.41
CA ALA A 126 1.37 -9.22 -13.56
C ALA A 126 1.18 -8.81 -15.03
N GLU A 127 1.94 -9.40 -15.94
CA GLU A 127 1.81 -9.17 -17.38
C GLU A 127 0.44 -9.65 -17.89
N ASP A 128 0.05 -10.87 -17.53
CA ASP A 128 -1.28 -11.43 -17.83
C ASP A 128 -2.41 -10.56 -17.28
N ALA A 129 -2.26 -10.04 -16.05
CA ALA A 129 -3.22 -9.11 -15.47
C ALA A 129 -3.35 -7.80 -16.26
N LEU A 130 -2.26 -7.23 -16.75
CA LEU A 130 -2.28 -6.02 -17.57
C LEU A 130 -2.95 -6.26 -18.92
N ASP A 131 -2.69 -7.41 -19.55
CA ASP A 131 -3.33 -7.82 -20.80
C ASP A 131 -4.85 -8.00 -20.61
N ILE A 132 -5.26 -8.68 -19.53
CA ILE A 132 -6.68 -8.84 -19.17
C ILE A 132 -7.34 -7.48 -18.91
N VAL A 133 -6.68 -6.58 -18.18
CA VAL A 133 -7.20 -5.23 -17.91
C VAL A 133 -7.37 -4.42 -19.19
N ALA A 134 -6.40 -4.49 -20.11
CA ALA A 134 -6.45 -3.76 -21.37
C ALA A 134 -7.51 -4.33 -22.34
N ALA A 135 -7.67 -5.66 -22.38
CA ALA A 135 -8.63 -6.32 -23.26
C ALA A 135 -10.08 -6.35 -22.72
N SER A 136 -10.27 -6.09 -21.42
CA SER A 136 -11.58 -6.20 -20.80
C SER A 136 -12.54 -5.09 -21.28
N PRO A 137 -13.76 -5.43 -21.76
CA PRO A 137 -14.71 -4.45 -22.30
C PRO A 137 -15.28 -3.50 -21.24
N SER A 138 -15.18 -3.88 -19.97
CA SER A 138 -15.55 -3.06 -18.83
C SER A 138 -14.46 -3.15 -17.77
N PRO A 139 -14.27 -2.11 -16.94
CA PRO A 139 -13.32 -2.21 -15.84
C PRO A 139 -13.75 -3.25 -14.80
N PHE A 140 -12.78 -3.76 -14.05
CA PHE A 140 -13.05 -4.52 -12.83
C PHE A 140 -13.41 -3.54 -11.71
N ASP A 141 -14.31 -3.95 -10.82
CA ASP A 141 -14.74 -3.12 -9.70
C ASP A 141 -13.72 -3.15 -8.56
N CYS A 142 -13.00 -4.26 -8.37
CA CYS A 142 -11.89 -4.40 -7.43
C CYS A 142 -10.85 -5.42 -7.89
N LEU A 143 -9.66 -5.35 -7.29
CA LEU A 143 -8.52 -6.21 -7.64
C LEU A 143 -7.82 -6.75 -6.39
N LEU A 144 -7.38 -8.00 -6.46
CA LEU A 144 -6.56 -8.68 -5.47
C LEU A 144 -5.23 -9.03 -6.10
N LEU A 145 -4.13 -8.51 -5.57
CA LEU A 145 -2.82 -8.64 -6.19
C LEU A 145 -1.85 -9.28 -5.21
N ASP A 146 -1.22 -10.38 -5.59
CA ASP A 146 -0.06 -10.88 -4.84
C ASP A 146 1.11 -9.91 -4.94
N ILE A 147 1.81 -9.68 -3.83
CA ILE A 147 3.03 -8.86 -3.82
C ILE A 147 4.20 -9.61 -4.47
N GLN A 148 4.36 -10.90 -4.20
CA GLN A 148 5.60 -11.64 -4.48
C GLN A 148 5.52 -12.48 -5.75
N MET A 149 5.42 -11.82 -6.90
CA MET A 149 5.38 -12.51 -8.19
C MET A 149 6.74 -12.48 -8.92
N PRO A 150 7.06 -13.52 -9.73
CA PRO A 150 8.20 -13.50 -10.64
C PRO A 150 8.05 -12.41 -11.72
N GLY A 151 9.18 -11.78 -12.10
CA GLY A 151 9.17 -10.73 -13.11
C GLY A 151 8.77 -9.39 -12.48
N MET A 152 7.55 -8.94 -12.75
CA MET A 152 6.95 -7.75 -12.15
C MET A 152 6.23 -8.11 -10.85
N ASP A 153 6.55 -7.38 -9.78
CA ASP A 153 5.93 -7.58 -8.48
C ASP A 153 4.55 -6.91 -8.37
N GLY A 154 3.78 -7.25 -7.34
CA GLY A 154 2.44 -6.70 -7.15
C GLY A 154 2.40 -5.20 -6.87
N ILE A 155 3.47 -4.62 -6.31
CA ILE A 155 3.54 -3.18 -6.00
C ILE A 155 3.71 -2.41 -7.30
N GLU A 156 4.58 -2.87 -8.19
CA GLU A 156 4.74 -2.31 -9.53
C GLU A 156 3.46 -2.48 -10.36
N LEU A 157 2.83 -3.66 -10.32
CA LEU A 157 1.54 -3.90 -10.96
C LEU A 157 0.46 -2.94 -10.46
N CYS A 158 0.38 -2.73 -9.14
CA CYS A 158 -0.55 -1.78 -8.52
C CYS A 158 -0.35 -0.36 -9.08
N ALA A 159 0.90 0.12 -9.10
CA ALA A 159 1.21 1.45 -9.64
C ALA A 159 0.84 1.59 -11.13
N ARG A 160 1.09 0.55 -11.94
CA ARG A 160 0.69 0.53 -13.36
C ARG A 160 -0.82 0.53 -13.52
N ILE A 161 -1.55 -0.26 -12.74
CA ILE A 161 -3.01 -0.29 -12.77
C ILE A 161 -3.60 1.09 -12.41
N ARG A 162 -3.02 1.78 -11.42
CA ARG A 162 -3.44 3.14 -11.03
C ARG A 162 -3.25 4.20 -12.12
N SER A 163 -2.38 3.95 -13.10
CA SER A 163 -2.22 4.86 -14.25
C SER A 163 -3.44 4.85 -15.19
N PHE A 164 -4.26 3.80 -15.15
CA PHE A 164 -5.50 3.75 -15.93
C PHE A 164 -6.62 4.50 -15.21
N ALA A 165 -7.22 5.49 -15.90
CA ALA A 165 -8.28 6.33 -15.34
C ALA A 165 -9.46 5.53 -14.76
N ALA A 166 -9.81 4.41 -15.38
CA ALA A 166 -10.91 3.54 -14.93
C ALA A 166 -10.67 2.90 -13.55
N TYR A 167 -9.41 2.79 -13.12
CA TYR A 167 -9.01 2.13 -11.87
C TYR A 167 -8.49 3.11 -10.81
N LYS A 168 -8.56 4.42 -11.05
CA LYS A 168 -8.10 5.44 -10.09
C LYS A 168 -8.71 5.26 -8.69
N ASP A 169 -9.95 4.80 -8.64
CA ASP A 169 -10.73 4.69 -7.42
C ASP A 169 -11.11 3.24 -7.06
N ALA A 170 -10.67 2.25 -7.84
CA ALA A 170 -11.03 0.85 -7.63
C ALA A 170 -10.29 0.30 -6.40
N PRO A 171 -10.94 -0.41 -5.46
CA PRO A 171 -10.22 -1.04 -4.36
C PRO A 171 -9.17 -2.03 -4.86
N ILE A 172 -7.93 -1.89 -4.39
CA ILE A 172 -6.85 -2.85 -4.62
C ILE A 172 -6.42 -3.44 -3.28
N LEU A 173 -6.60 -4.74 -3.12
CA LEU A 173 -6.27 -5.50 -1.94
C LEU A 173 -4.99 -6.31 -2.18
N MET A 174 -3.90 -5.98 -1.47
CA MET A 174 -2.64 -6.70 -1.64
C MET A 174 -2.65 -8.00 -0.84
N LEU A 175 -2.29 -9.12 -1.47
CA LEU A 175 -2.04 -10.40 -0.82
C LEU A 175 -0.54 -10.51 -0.56
N THR A 176 -0.12 -10.78 0.68
CA THR A 176 1.30 -10.72 1.03
C THR A 176 1.74 -11.81 1.98
N GLY A 177 2.83 -12.50 1.66
CA GLY A 177 3.58 -13.32 2.62
C GLY A 177 4.50 -12.49 3.55
N MET A 178 4.79 -11.24 3.16
CA MET A 178 5.68 -10.34 3.89
C MET A 178 4.92 -9.50 4.91
N ARG A 179 5.55 -9.30 6.06
CA ARG A 179 5.05 -8.46 7.16
C ARG A 179 5.99 -7.30 7.48
N ASP A 180 7.01 -7.07 6.66
CA ASP A 180 7.91 -5.95 6.92
C ASP A 180 7.21 -4.62 6.59
N ILE A 181 7.59 -3.59 7.33
CA ILE A 181 6.94 -2.29 7.31
C ILE A 181 7.28 -1.48 6.05
N GLU A 182 8.41 -1.78 5.40
CA GLU A 182 8.88 -1.07 4.20
C GLU A 182 8.06 -1.48 2.98
N SER A 183 7.84 -2.79 2.80
CA SER A 183 6.95 -3.34 1.78
C SER A 183 5.51 -2.83 1.95
N LEU A 184 5.03 -2.79 3.20
CA LEU A 184 3.71 -2.22 3.53
C LEU A 184 3.59 -0.76 3.11
N GLY A 185 4.56 0.07 3.52
CA GLY A 185 4.57 1.49 3.13
C GLY A 185 4.63 1.69 1.62
N SER A 186 5.45 0.89 0.93
CA SER A 186 5.60 0.96 -0.53
C SER A 186 4.31 0.57 -1.26
N ALA A 187 3.60 -0.45 -0.79
CA ALA A 187 2.31 -0.85 -1.35
C ALA A 187 1.24 0.25 -1.20
N TYR A 188 1.12 0.89 -0.04
CA TYR A 188 0.19 2.01 0.15
C TYR A 188 0.55 3.21 -0.74
N LYS A 189 1.83 3.52 -0.89
CA LYS A 189 2.29 4.57 -1.83
C LYS A 189 1.95 4.26 -3.28
N ALA A 190 1.99 2.99 -3.68
CA ALA A 190 1.57 2.54 -5.00
C ALA A 190 0.04 2.61 -5.22
N GLY A 191 -0.74 2.90 -4.16
CA GLY A 191 -2.18 3.06 -4.21
C GLY A 191 -2.98 1.83 -3.77
N ALA A 192 -2.37 0.90 -3.02
CA ALA A 192 -3.10 -0.18 -2.38
C ALA A 192 -4.12 0.37 -1.36
N THR A 193 -5.33 -0.18 -1.34
CA THR A 193 -6.39 0.20 -0.41
C THR A 193 -6.22 -0.49 0.94
N ASP A 194 -5.88 -1.78 0.92
CA ASP A 194 -5.71 -2.61 2.11
C ASP A 194 -4.85 -3.83 1.77
N PHE A 195 -4.62 -4.71 2.74
CA PHE A 195 -3.89 -5.96 2.52
C PHE A 195 -4.40 -7.15 3.33
N VAL A 196 -4.01 -8.35 2.89
CA VAL A 196 -4.27 -9.62 3.57
C VAL A 196 -2.98 -10.41 3.64
N THR A 197 -2.64 -10.86 4.85
CA THR A 197 -1.44 -11.66 5.05
C THR A 197 -1.71 -13.13 4.74
N LYS A 198 -0.82 -13.75 3.97
CA LYS A 198 -0.73 -15.19 3.73
C LYS A 198 0.03 -15.87 4.89
N PRO A 199 -0.34 -17.10 5.31
CA PRO A 199 -1.52 -17.86 4.90
C PRO A 199 -2.82 -17.20 5.42
N PHE A 200 -3.91 -17.34 4.67
CA PHE A 200 -5.17 -16.67 4.95
C PHE A 200 -5.87 -17.27 6.18
N GLU A 201 -6.23 -16.41 7.13
CA GLU A 201 -7.31 -16.73 8.07
C GLU A 201 -8.64 -16.45 7.37
N ILE A 202 -9.37 -17.51 7.02
CA ILE A 202 -10.55 -17.45 6.15
C ILE A 202 -11.57 -16.40 6.64
N ALA A 203 -11.93 -16.42 7.92
CA ALA A 203 -12.89 -15.47 8.49
C ALA A 203 -12.41 -14.01 8.38
N ALA A 204 -11.14 -13.74 8.65
CA ALA A 204 -10.57 -12.41 8.54
C ALA A 204 -10.53 -11.94 7.07
N PHE A 205 -10.22 -12.84 6.14
CA PHE A 205 -10.21 -12.53 4.71
C PHE A 205 -11.63 -12.28 4.17
N GLU A 206 -12.60 -13.12 4.52
CA GLU A 206 -14.01 -12.91 4.17
C GLU A 206 -14.53 -11.56 4.67
N ASN A 207 -14.18 -11.15 5.88
CA ASN A 207 -14.60 -9.86 6.43
C ASN A 207 -14.05 -8.68 5.61
N ARG A 208 -12.79 -8.77 5.14
CA ARG A 208 -12.22 -7.75 4.26
C ARG A 208 -12.91 -7.74 2.90
N LEU A 209 -13.15 -8.92 2.33
CA LEU A 209 -13.87 -9.06 1.07
C LEU A 209 -15.31 -8.54 1.18
N LYS A 210 -16.00 -8.74 2.31
CA LYS A 210 -17.34 -8.18 2.55
C LYS A 210 -17.32 -6.65 2.53
N SER A 211 -16.31 -6.06 3.16
CA SER A 211 -16.12 -4.61 3.15
C SER A 211 -15.86 -4.09 1.73
N VAL A 212 -14.97 -4.74 0.97
CA VAL A 212 -14.67 -4.39 -0.42
C VAL A 212 -15.92 -4.55 -1.30
N HIS A 213 -16.65 -5.65 -1.18
CA HIS A 213 -17.86 -5.91 -1.95
C HIS A 213 -18.90 -4.82 -1.70
N LYS A 214 -19.18 -4.50 -0.44
CA LYS A 214 -20.10 -3.42 -0.06
C LYS A 214 -19.68 -2.08 -0.66
N HIS A 215 -18.39 -1.76 -0.59
CA HIS A 215 -17.85 -0.52 -1.16
C HIS A 215 -18.04 -0.46 -2.68
N CYS A 216 -17.76 -1.55 -3.39
CA CYS A 216 -17.97 -1.63 -4.84
C CYS A 216 -19.45 -1.49 -5.22
N THR A 217 -20.34 -2.16 -4.50
CA THR A 217 -21.79 -2.08 -4.73
C THR A 217 -22.33 -0.67 -4.54
N LEU A 218 -21.89 0.04 -3.48
CA LEU A 218 -22.29 1.44 -3.26
C LEU A 218 -21.81 2.34 -4.40
N ARG A 219 -20.53 2.26 -4.78
CA ARG A 219 -19.98 3.06 -5.89
C ARG A 219 -20.69 2.78 -7.21
N ARG A 220 -21.03 1.52 -7.48
CA ARG A 220 -21.79 1.13 -8.68
C ARG A 220 -23.20 1.72 -8.65
N ASN A 221 -23.91 1.62 -7.52
CA ASN A 221 -25.25 2.17 -7.38
C ASN A 221 -25.27 3.69 -7.56
N GLU A 222 -24.29 4.41 -6.98
CA GLU A 222 -24.13 5.85 -7.19
C GLU A 222 -23.89 6.20 -8.66
N ARG A 223 -23.07 5.41 -9.36
CA ARG A 223 -22.81 5.58 -10.79
C ARG A 223 -24.06 5.36 -11.64
N LEU A 224 -24.83 4.31 -11.34
CA LEU A 224 -26.08 4.01 -12.04
C LEU A 224 -27.14 5.09 -11.78
N ALA A 225 -27.25 5.58 -10.56
CA ALA A 225 -28.14 6.69 -10.22
C ALA A 225 -27.79 7.98 -10.99
N ALA A 226 -26.50 8.33 -11.08
CA ALA A 226 -26.07 9.50 -11.84
C ALA A 226 -26.41 9.41 -13.34
N ILE A 227 -26.32 8.20 -13.92
CA ILE A 227 -26.72 7.96 -15.32
C ILE A 227 -28.25 8.08 -15.47
N ALA A 228 -29.01 7.51 -14.54
CA ALA A 228 -30.48 7.52 -14.58
C ALA A 228 -31.06 8.93 -14.42
N ASP A 229 -30.45 9.77 -13.57
CA ASP A 229 -30.90 11.13 -13.33
C ASP A 229 -30.51 12.11 -14.46
N GLY A 230 -29.76 11.66 -15.47
CA GLY A 230 -29.31 12.53 -16.58
C GLY A 230 -28.41 13.67 -16.11
N ILE A 231 -27.84 13.57 -14.92
CA ILE A 231 -26.91 14.54 -14.34
C ILE A 231 -25.51 13.97 -14.61
N PRO A 232 -24.76 14.49 -15.62
CA PRO A 232 -23.32 14.29 -15.62
C PRO A 232 -22.82 14.74 -14.24
N ARG A 233 -21.84 14.05 -13.65
CA ARG A 233 -21.09 14.54 -12.47
C ARG A 233 -20.35 15.85 -12.83
N GLN A 234 -21.04 16.92 -13.19
CA GLN A 234 -20.65 18.25 -12.85
C GLN A 234 -21.12 18.44 -11.43
N ASN A 235 -20.18 18.23 -10.50
CA ASN A 235 -20.31 18.74 -9.17
C ASN A 235 -20.75 20.21 -9.32
N LYS A 236 -21.92 20.60 -8.79
CA LYS A 236 -22.51 21.95 -8.97
C LYS A 236 -21.63 23.09 -8.44
N THR A 237 -20.48 22.76 -7.88
CA THR A 237 -19.30 23.61 -7.81
C THR A 237 -18.19 22.83 -8.52
N GLY A 238 -17.51 23.40 -9.53
CA GLY A 238 -16.51 22.71 -10.36
C GLY A 238 -15.25 22.21 -9.63
N LYS A 239 -15.33 21.91 -8.33
CA LYS A 239 -14.31 21.26 -7.53
C LYS A 239 -14.71 19.81 -7.29
N VAL A 240 -14.11 18.88 -8.01
CA VAL A 240 -14.15 17.44 -7.65
C VAL A 240 -13.76 17.33 -6.18
N GLY A 241 -14.50 16.51 -5.41
CA GLY A 241 -14.23 16.28 -4.00
C GLY A 241 -12.76 15.90 -3.83
N LEU A 242 -11.99 16.78 -3.19
CA LEU A 242 -10.55 16.62 -3.02
C LEU A 242 -10.20 15.26 -2.40
N PHE A 243 -11.06 14.79 -1.49
CA PHE A 243 -10.95 13.50 -0.82
C PHE A 243 -11.18 12.31 -1.74
N ASP A 244 -12.01 12.44 -2.78
CA ASP A 244 -12.23 11.38 -3.78
C ASP A 244 -11.00 11.19 -4.67
N THR A 245 -10.15 12.21 -4.82
CA THR A 245 -8.96 12.15 -5.68
C THR A 245 -7.73 11.60 -4.96
N LEU A 246 -7.71 11.69 -3.64
CA LEU A 246 -6.59 11.25 -2.78
C LEU A 246 -6.62 9.75 -2.47
N VAL A 247 -7.69 9.04 -2.85
CA VAL A 247 -8.01 7.70 -2.33
C VAL A 247 -6.97 6.62 -2.71
N HIS A 248 -6.16 6.78 -3.76
CA HIS A 248 -5.32 5.64 -4.21
C HIS A 248 -4.01 5.97 -4.94
N GLY A 249 -3.11 6.74 -4.33
CA GLY A 249 -1.72 6.86 -4.83
C GLY A 249 -1.57 7.73 -6.08
N ALA A 250 -2.56 8.56 -6.40
CA ALA A 250 -2.48 9.53 -7.49
C ALA A 250 -1.41 10.61 -7.25
N LEU A 251 -0.98 10.81 -6.00
CA LEU A 251 0.04 11.76 -5.60
C LEU A 251 1.19 11.03 -4.89
N PRO A 252 2.46 11.21 -5.32
CA PRO A 252 3.60 10.54 -4.71
C PRO A 252 3.67 10.80 -3.19
N ASN A 253 3.78 9.74 -2.40
CA ASN A 253 3.85 9.74 -0.94
C ASN A 253 2.59 10.19 -0.18
N LEU A 254 1.57 10.75 -0.85
CA LEU A 254 0.33 11.18 -0.22
C LEU A 254 -0.74 10.10 -0.39
N ILE A 255 -1.11 9.47 0.72
CA ILE A 255 -2.17 8.47 0.80
C ILE A 255 -3.42 9.07 1.43
N ASP A 256 -4.55 8.41 1.31
CA ASP A 256 -5.77 8.83 1.98
C ASP A 256 -5.79 8.44 3.47
N HIS A 257 -6.74 9.02 4.22
CA HIS A 257 -6.86 8.77 5.66
C HIS A 257 -7.12 7.30 5.98
N GLN A 258 -7.83 6.57 5.11
CA GLN A 258 -8.24 5.19 5.36
C GLN A 258 -7.05 4.26 5.14
N SER A 259 -6.27 4.50 4.09
CA SER A 259 -4.99 3.82 3.87
C SER A 259 -4.01 4.04 5.03
N LEU A 260 -3.88 5.27 5.55
CA LEU A 260 -3.04 5.54 6.73
C LEU A 260 -3.54 4.79 7.98
N HIS A 261 -4.85 4.77 8.18
CA HIS A 261 -5.48 4.02 9.27
C HIS A 261 -5.22 2.50 9.12
N ASN A 262 -5.42 1.96 7.92
CA ASN A 262 -5.17 0.56 7.59
C ASN A 262 -3.69 0.18 7.80
N TYR A 263 -2.76 1.07 7.44
CA TYR A 263 -1.32 0.91 7.67
C TYR A 263 -0.99 0.80 9.16
N LEU A 264 -1.47 1.74 9.99
CA LEU A 264 -1.23 1.72 11.44
C LEU A 264 -1.83 0.48 12.12
N ARG A 265 -3.03 0.08 11.71
CA ARG A 265 -3.72 -1.11 12.25
C ARG A 265 -2.86 -2.36 12.06
N GLN A 266 -2.22 -2.46 10.91
CA GLN A 266 -1.56 -3.68 10.50
C GLN A 266 -0.02 -3.64 10.67
N MET A 267 0.50 -2.51 11.14
CA MET A 267 1.89 -2.36 11.53
C MET A 267 2.30 -3.47 12.53
N PRO A 268 3.43 -4.16 12.31
CA PRO A 268 3.94 -5.13 13.27
C PRO A 268 4.28 -4.48 14.61
N ALA A 269 4.08 -5.19 15.71
CA ALA A 269 4.44 -4.70 17.05
C ALA A 269 5.94 -4.38 17.19
N SER A 270 6.81 -5.01 16.40
CA SER A 270 8.25 -4.67 16.35
C SER A 270 8.52 -3.30 15.73
N ALA A 271 7.69 -2.88 14.76
CA ALA A 271 7.84 -1.59 14.07
C ALA A 271 7.29 -0.42 14.92
N THR A 272 6.35 -0.68 15.84
CA THR A 272 5.75 0.40 16.65
C THR A 272 6.74 1.12 17.57
N THR A 273 7.90 0.52 17.87
CA THR A 273 8.93 1.14 18.72
C THR A 273 9.59 2.34 18.03
N GLN A 274 9.85 2.21 16.73
CA GLN A 274 10.50 3.23 15.91
C GLN A 274 9.49 4.12 15.18
N ALA A 275 8.23 3.69 15.12
CA ALA A 275 7.18 4.48 14.50
C ALA A 275 6.88 5.78 15.28
N ARG A 276 6.72 6.88 14.56
CA ARG A 276 6.22 8.16 15.07
C ARG A 276 5.08 8.64 14.19
N VAL A 277 4.01 9.09 14.82
CA VAL A 277 2.84 9.68 14.16
C VAL A 277 2.79 11.15 14.56
N THR A 278 2.88 12.04 13.57
CA THR A 278 2.98 13.48 13.82
C THR A 278 2.01 14.20 12.91
N ALA A 279 1.11 14.99 13.48
CA ALA A 279 0.23 15.86 12.73
C ALA A 279 0.85 17.24 12.57
N PHE A 280 0.63 17.88 11.42
CA PHE A 280 0.95 19.29 11.24
C PHE A 280 -0.18 20.00 10.49
N LYS A 281 -0.32 21.29 10.75
CA LYS A 281 -1.33 22.16 10.15
C LYS A 281 -0.65 23.27 9.37
N ILE A 282 -1.07 23.47 8.13
CA ILE A 282 -0.76 24.66 7.33
C ILE A 282 -1.95 25.60 7.46
N ASP A 283 -1.71 26.77 8.05
CA ASP A 283 -2.76 27.79 8.24
C ASP A 283 -3.24 28.33 6.89
N GLN A 284 -4.51 28.73 6.81
CA GLN A 284 -5.15 29.33 5.63
C GLN A 284 -5.13 28.47 4.35
N LEU A 285 -4.87 27.16 4.45
CA LEU A 285 -4.89 26.27 3.28
C LEU A 285 -6.32 26.14 2.68
N ASP A 286 -7.35 26.35 3.50
CA ASP A 286 -8.76 26.44 3.08
C ASP A 286 -9.03 27.68 2.20
N LEU A 287 -8.43 28.82 2.51
CA LEU A 287 -8.50 30.02 1.67
C LEU A 287 -7.79 29.81 0.33
N ILE A 288 -6.63 29.13 0.35
CA ILE A 288 -5.94 28.73 -0.88
C ILE A 288 -6.84 27.80 -1.69
N TYR A 289 -7.44 26.78 -1.08
CA TYR A 289 -8.40 25.90 -1.75
C TYR A 289 -9.56 26.67 -2.36
N GLN A 290 -10.14 27.65 -1.66
CA GLN A 290 -11.25 28.45 -2.17
C GLN A 290 -10.88 29.24 -3.43
N LYS A 291 -9.69 29.85 -3.44
CA LYS A 291 -9.23 30.72 -4.53
C LYS A 291 -8.52 29.99 -5.69
N SER A 292 -8.20 28.70 -5.54
CA SER A 292 -7.53 27.92 -6.57
C SER A 292 -8.45 26.90 -7.24
N SER A 293 -8.07 26.48 -8.45
CA SER A 293 -8.72 25.35 -9.13
C SER A 293 -8.36 24.01 -8.47
N SER A 294 -9.16 22.97 -8.67
CA SER A 294 -8.85 21.63 -8.15
C SER A 294 -7.49 21.11 -8.59
N ALA A 295 -7.09 21.34 -9.84
CA ALA A 295 -5.80 20.90 -10.35
C ALA A 295 -4.63 21.61 -9.64
N GLN A 296 -4.72 22.93 -9.47
CA GLN A 296 -3.72 23.70 -8.74
C GLN A 296 -3.60 23.26 -7.28
N PHE A 297 -4.74 23.00 -6.63
CA PHE A 297 -4.74 22.57 -5.24
C PHE A 297 -4.20 21.14 -5.07
N LEU A 298 -4.51 20.22 -5.99
CA LEU A 298 -3.91 18.87 -5.99
C LEU A 298 -2.40 18.91 -6.21
N ALA A 299 -1.92 19.76 -7.13
CA ALA A 299 -0.49 19.97 -7.32
C ALA A 299 0.17 20.52 -6.05
N LEU A 300 -0.50 21.43 -5.34
CA LEU A 300 -0.06 21.94 -4.05
C LEU A 300 0.02 20.84 -2.98
N LEU A 301 -0.98 19.97 -2.87
CA LEU A 301 -0.93 18.83 -1.94
C LEU A 301 0.23 17.88 -2.25
N SER A 302 0.46 17.59 -3.53
CA SER A 302 1.60 16.79 -3.99
C SER A 302 2.92 17.42 -3.54
N GLU A 303 3.04 18.72 -3.74
CA GLU A 303 4.24 19.46 -3.39
C GLU A 303 4.50 19.47 -1.88
N ILE A 304 3.45 19.63 -1.08
CA ILE A 304 3.55 19.53 0.39
C ILE A 304 4.05 18.14 0.77
N ALA A 305 3.44 17.09 0.23
CA ALA A 305 3.83 15.71 0.52
C ALA A 305 5.28 15.41 0.13
N GLU A 306 5.71 15.81 -1.06
CA GLU A 306 7.09 15.63 -1.53
C GLU A 306 8.09 16.42 -0.69
N SER A 307 7.79 17.67 -0.37
CA SER A 307 8.66 18.51 0.44
C SER A 307 8.80 17.97 1.86
N THR A 308 7.70 17.52 2.47
CA THR A 308 7.76 16.85 3.78
C THR A 308 8.53 15.52 3.71
N ALA A 309 8.36 14.72 2.65
CA ALA A 309 9.06 13.44 2.50
C ALA A 309 10.60 13.60 2.42
N LYS A 310 11.10 14.72 1.88
CA LYS A 310 12.55 15.02 1.83
C LYS A 310 13.19 15.12 3.22
N ILE A 311 12.43 15.54 4.23
CA ILE A 311 12.90 15.64 5.62
C ILE A 311 13.25 14.25 6.18
N PHE A 312 12.52 13.22 5.74
CA PHE A 312 12.62 11.86 6.27
C PHE A 312 13.23 10.87 5.27
N ALA A 313 14.05 11.32 4.31
CA ALA A 313 14.79 10.45 3.38
C ALA A 313 13.94 9.37 2.65
N SER A 314 12.67 9.66 2.37
CA SER A 314 11.70 8.87 1.56
C SER A 314 11.32 7.45 2.04
N ASN A 315 12.18 6.73 2.78
CA ASN A 315 11.93 5.38 3.24
C ASN A 315 11.21 5.35 4.58
N GLY A 316 10.12 4.57 4.66
CA GLY A 316 9.30 4.44 5.88
C GLY A 316 8.53 5.71 6.27
N PHE A 317 8.31 6.63 5.33
CA PHE A 317 7.50 7.84 5.50
C PHE A 317 6.18 7.70 4.73
N LEU A 318 5.05 7.96 5.39
CA LEU A 318 3.73 8.11 4.79
C LEU A 318 3.12 9.43 5.27
N ILE A 319 2.35 10.09 4.41
CA ILE A 319 1.59 11.29 4.76
C ILE A 319 0.17 11.15 4.22
N ALA A 320 -0.81 11.62 4.99
CA ALA A 320 -2.20 11.74 4.56
C ALA A 320 -2.78 13.10 4.90
N TYR A 321 -3.68 13.59 4.05
CA TYR A 321 -4.38 14.85 4.25
C TYR A 321 -5.74 14.61 4.92
N PHE A 322 -5.97 15.28 6.04
CA PHE A 322 -7.17 15.13 6.89
C PHE A 322 -8.18 16.27 6.71
N GLY A 323 -7.91 17.22 5.82
CA GLY A 323 -8.75 18.41 5.64
C GLY A 323 -8.29 19.59 6.48
N ASN A 324 -8.83 20.78 6.16
CA ASN A 324 -8.59 22.02 6.92
C ASN A 324 -7.10 22.35 7.16
N GLY A 325 -6.24 22.04 6.18
CA GLY A 325 -4.81 22.25 6.28
C GLY A 325 -4.05 21.23 7.13
N ILE A 326 -4.72 20.20 7.66
CA ILE A 326 -4.12 19.20 8.53
C ILE A 326 -3.59 18.02 7.72
N PHE A 327 -2.36 17.65 8.02
CA PHE A 327 -1.69 16.47 7.52
C PHE A 327 -1.25 15.61 8.68
N VAL A 328 -1.33 14.29 8.52
CA VAL A 328 -0.79 13.32 9.47
C VAL A 328 0.29 12.53 8.77
N THR A 329 1.46 12.49 9.39
CA THR A 329 2.62 11.74 8.92
C THR A 329 2.85 10.54 9.81
N VAL A 330 3.29 9.44 9.22
CA VAL A 330 3.83 8.29 9.94
C VAL A 330 5.24 8.05 9.44
N THR A 331 6.20 8.08 10.36
CA THR A 331 7.61 7.80 10.07
C THR A 331 8.01 6.55 10.82
N ASN A 332 8.90 5.75 10.26
CA ASN A 332 9.46 4.57 10.92
C ASN A 332 10.99 4.63 10.86
N GLN A 333 11.57 5.53 11.65
CA GLN A 333 13.01 5.77 11.67
C GLN A 333 13.54 5.88 13.10
N PRO A 334 14.82 5.55 13.35
CA PRO A 334 15.40 5.57 14.70
C PRO A 334 15.44 6.97 15.33
N ARG A 335 15.45 8.02 14.50
CA ARG A 335 15.56 9.41 14.94
C ARG A 335 14.20 10.10 14.86
N ASP A 336 13.69 10.50 16.02
CA ASP A 336 12.55 11.40 16.11
C ASP A 336 13.02 12.84 15.87
N ILE A 337 12.35 13.55 14.98
CA ILE A 337 12.62 14.97 14.73
C ILE A 337 11.67 15.74 15.66
N GLY A 338 12.23 16.58 16.54
CA GLY A 338 11.44 17.37 17.46
C GLY A 338 10.46 18.30 16.71
N ALA A 339 9.30 18.57 17.31
CA ALA A 339 8.24 19.33 16.65
C ALA A 339 8.64 20.77 16.24
N VAL A 340 9.68 21.36 16.82
CA VAL A 340 10.22 22.67 16.41
C VAL A 340 11.11 22.52 15.17
N GLU A 341 12.01 21.54 15.16
CA GLU A 341 12.90 21.25 14.02
C GLU A 341 12.08 20.85 12.79
N PHE A 342 11.09 19.97 12.96
CA PHE A 342 10.21 19.56 11.88
C PHE A 342 9.42 20.77 11.32
N GLU A 343 8.94 21.66 12.19
CA GLU A 343 8.21 22.84 11.74
C GLU A 343 9.10 23.82 10.95
N MET A 344 10.30 24.09 11.45
CA MET A 344 11.26 24.98 10.76
C MET A 344 11.64 24.41 9.40
N GLU A 345 11.96 23.12 9.31
CA GLU A 345 12.39 22.51 8.07
C GLU A 345 11.24 22.39 7.05
N THR A 346 10.04 22.05 7.51
CA THR A 346 8.84 22.07 6.66
C THR A 346 8.54 23.47 6.18
N GLY A 347 8.52 24.47 7.07
CA GLY A 347 8.31 25.87 6.70
C GLY A 347 9.34 26.36 5.68
N ARG A 348 10.62 26.03 5.87
CA ARG A 348 11.71 26.39 4.95
C ARG A 348 11.54 25.75 3.57
N LEU A 349 11.22 24.45 3.51
CA LEU A 349 11.03 23.74 2.24
C LEU A 349 9.79 24.21 1.49
N LEU A 350 8.70 24.46 2.21
CA LEU A 350 7.46 24.98 1.64
C LEU A 350 7.61 26.45 1.21
N ASN A 351 8.35 27.28 1.93
CA ASN A 351 8.54 28.70 1.59
C ASN A 351 9.12 28.93 0.19
N ASN A 352 9.86 28.00 -0.42
CA ASN A 352 10.37 28.21 -1.77
C ASN A 352 9.34 27.92 -2.87
N ARG A 353 8.39 26.99 -2.64
CA ARG A 353 7.44 26.53 -3.67
C ARG A 353 6.00 26.97 -3.40
N LEU A 354 5.59 26.96 -2.14
CA LEU A 354 4.29 27.42 -1.67
C LEU A 354 4.20 28.94 -1.66
N ALA A 355 5.32 29.66 -1.44
CA ALA A 355 5.30 31.12 -1.48
C ALA A 355 5.04 31.69 -2.86
N ALA A 356 5.41 31.01 -3.96
CA ALA A 356 5.07 31.48 -5.30
C ALA A 356 3.55 31.48 -5.50
N LEU A 357 2.89 30.36 -5.19
CA LEU A 357 1.43 30.23 -5.27
C LEU A 357 0.73 31.14 -4.26
N ALA A 358 1.26 31.23 -3.04
CA ALA A 358 0.67 32.03 -1.98
C ALA A 358 0.88 33.54 -2.20
N ALA A 359 1.98 33.96 -2.85
CA ALA A 359 2.21 35.35 -3.25
C ALA A 359 1.23 35.79 -4.34
N ASP A 360 0.98 34.95 -5.35
CA ASP A 360 -0.05 35.19 -6.36
C ASP A 360 -1.44 35.37 -5.72
N LEU A 361 -1.71 34.61 -4.66
CA LEU A 361 -2.97 34.65 -3.90
C LEU A 361 -3.00 35.67 -2.75
N LYS A 362 -1.86 36.32 -2.46
CA LYS A 362 -1.61 37.21 -1.30
C LYS A 362 -2.01 36.61 0.04
N ILE A 363 -1.59 35.38 0.31
CA ILE A 363 -1.88 34.62 1.53
C ILE A 363 -0.57 34.35 2.27
N ALA A 364 -0.48 34.76 3.55
CA ALA A 364 0.57 34.29 4.44
C ALA A 364 0.16 32.92 5.02
N PHE A 365 1.09 31.96 5.03
CA PHE A 365 0.84 30.65 5.64
C PHE A 365 1.87 30.38 6.74
N HIS A 366 1.42 29.70 7.78
CA HIS A 366 2.27 29.23 8.85
C HIS A 366 2.10 27.72 9.02
N VAL A 367 3.22 27.04 9.25
CA VAL A 367 3.23 25.63 9.60
C VAL A 367 3.25 25.52 11.12
N VAL A 368 2.36 24.69 11.67
CA VAL A 368 2.36 24.32 13.08
C VAL A 368 2.41 22.81 13.18
N VAL A 369 3.41 22.27 13.88
CA VAL A 369 3.59 20.81 14.02
C VAL A 369 3.21 20.36 15.42
N GLY A 370 2.42 19.31 15.56
CA GLY A 370 2.11 18.68 16.85
C GLY A 370 3.30 17.93 17.45
N ALA A 371 3.20 17.51 18.70
CA ALA A 371 4.15 16.56 19.26
C ALA A 371 3.98 15.18 18.60
N SER A 372 5.10 14.48 18.35
CA SER A 372 5.10 13.11 17.82
C SER A 372 4.49 12.14 18.84
N VAL A 373 3.63 11.25 18.36
CA VAL A 373 2.97 10.20 19.15
C VAL A 373 3.48 8.84 18.70
N GLN A 374 3.85 8.00 19.67
CA GLN A 374 4.23 6.63 19.38
C GLN A 374 2.99 5.71 19.37
N PRO A 375 2.76 4.92 18.31
CA PRO A 375 1.64 3.99 18.28
C PRO A 375 1.83 2.86 19.30
N PRO A 376 0.78 2.47 20.06
CA PRO A 376 0.90 1.40 21.05
C PRO A 376 1.13 0.03 20.41
N ALA A 377 2.03 -0.78 20.97
CA ALA A 377 2.40 -2.09 20.41
C ALA A 377 1.23 -3.09 20.37
N ARG A 378 0.27 -3.03 21.31
CA ARG A 378 -0.91 -3.89 21.35
C ARG A 378 -2.14 -3.08 21.72
N ALA A 379 -2.93 -2.70 20.72
CA ALA A 379 -4.25 -2.09 20.91
C ALA A 379 -5.12 -2.41 19.70
N THR A 380 -6.36 -2.85 19.94
CA THR A 380 -7.35 -3.11 18.87
C THR A 380 -7.67 -1.84 18.09
N ASN A 381 -7.73 -0.70 18.77
CA ASN A 381 -7.99 0.62 18.19
C ASN A 381 -6.72 1.46 17.99
N ARG A 382 -5.54 0.83 17.85
CA ARG A 382 -4.24 1.52 17.74
C ARG A 382 -4.28 2.69 16.75
N ALA A 383 -4.79 2.44 15.54
CA ALA A 383 -4.82 3.44 14.49
C ALA A 383 -5.64 4.67 14.91
N GLU A 384 -6.86 4.45 15.40
CA GLU A 384 -7.76 5.53 15.84
C GLU A 384 -7.15 6.32 17.00
N THR A 385 -6.70 5.65 18.06
CA THR A 385 -6.18 6.34 19.25
C THR A 385 -4.93 7.15 18.93
N THR A 386 -4.04 6.63 18.08
CA THR A 386 -2.79 7.31 17.73
C THR A 386 -3.06 8.54 16.86
N ILE A 387 -3.95 8.42 15.86
CA ILE A 387 -4.33 9.54 15.00
C ILE A 387 -5.00 10.64 15.83
N GLN A 388 -5.98 10.30 16.66
CA GLN A 388 -6.69 11.28 17.50
C GLN A 388 -5.74 12.01 18.45
N GLN A 389 -4.79 11.31 19.06
CA GLN A 389 -3.77 11.95 19.90
C GLN A 389 -2.90 12.92 19.09
N ALA A 390 -2.41 12.52 17.91
CA ALA A 390 -1.60 13.39 17.06
C ALA A 390 -2.37 14.64 16.61
N LEU A 391 -3.66 14.50 16.26
CA LEU A 391 -4.53 15.63 15.92
C LEU A 391 -4.70 16.58 17.12
N GLY A 392 -4.95 16.03 18.31
CA GLY A 392 -5.08 16.85 19.53
C GLY A 392 -3.81 17.64 19.85
N THR A 393 -2.61 17.09 19.59
CA THR A 393 -1.36 17.82 19.87
C THR A 393 -1.15 19.02 18.94
N VAL A 394 -1.51 18.91 17.66
CA VAL A 394 -1.40 20.04 16.72
C VAL A 394 -2.46 21.10 16.99
N GLU A 395 -3.69 20.70 17.34
CA GLU A 395 -4.78 21.63 17.66
C GLU A 395 -4.49 22.44 18.93
N ALA A 396 -3.97 21.79 19.97
CA ALA A 396 -3.53 22.45 21.20
C ALA A 396 -2.40 23.46 20.92
N ARG A 397 -1.42 23.10 20.08
CA ARG A 397 -0.32 23.98 19.72
C ARG A 397 -0.77 25.15 18.84
N PHE A 398 -1.69 24.91 17.90
CA PHE A 398 -2.27 25.95 17.03
C PHE A 398 -3.10 26.97 17.82
N SER A 399 -3.82 26.51 18.86
CA SER A 399 -4.66 27.36 19.71
C SER A 399 -3.88 28.12 20.79
N SER A 400 -2.56 27.91 20.90
CA SER A 400 -1.72 28.53 21.91
C SER A 400 -1.64 30.07 21.75
N PRO A 401 -1.76 30.86 22.84
CA PRO A 401 -1.67 32.33 22.79
C PRO A 401 -0.38 32.85 22.14
N SER A 402 0.76 32.19 22.39
CA SER A 402 2.06 32.55 21.82
C SER A 402 2.08 32.43 20.29
N ARG A 403 1.25 31.54 19.73
CA ARG A 403 1.09 31.34 18.28
C ARG A 403 0.00 32.21 17.68
N ALA A 404 -1.01 32.62 18.47
CA ALA A 404 -1.98 33.62 18.04
C ALA A 404 -1.32 34.97 17.72
N ALA A 405 -0.33 35.38 18.53
CA ALA A 405 0.42 36.61 18.30
C ALA A 405 1.27 36.57 17.02
N LEU A 406 1.93 35.44 16.73
CA LEU A 406 2.74 35.26 15.51
C LEU A 406 1.91 35.31 14.22
N ARG A 407 0.63 34.93 14.26
CA ARG A 407 -0.30 34.98 13.12
C ARG A 407 -0.83 36.38 12.81
N LEU A 408 -0.75 37.31 13.76
CA LEU A 408 -1.20 38.70 13.58
C LEU A 408 -0.11 39.61 13.02
N LEU A 409 1.13 39.11 12.91
CA LEU A 409 2.32 39.87 12.51
C LEU A 409 2.80 39.55 11.08
N GLY A 410 2.18 38.59 10.39
CA GLY A 410 2.42 38.25 8.98
C GLY A 410 1.15 38.46 8.16
#